data_AF-A0A5N5LIJ8-F1
#
_entry.id   AF-A0A5N5LIJ8-F1
#
_cell.length_a   1.000
_cell.length_b   1.000
_cell.length_c   1.000
_cell.angle_alpha   90.00
_cell.angle_beta   90.00
_cell.angle_gamma   90.00
#
_symmetry.space_group_name_H-M   'P 1'
#
loop_
_entity.id
_entity.type
_entity.pdbx_description
1 polymer ?
#
loop_
_entity_poly.entity_id
_entity_poly.type
_entity_poly.pdbx_seq_one_letter_code
_entity_poly.pdbx_strand_id
1 'polypeptide(L)'
;MMVHGSVFALAVFERDAACRKFNPESSAIMGEALREDELRPVPRERAVLESFFTQLGMFWFDRAKDYVEKEKEQSSRSAAAIWSSLLAALAHLAAAEKAYHNMTFLGQKLGGQSFFSRKDSIRTIYTSLQNELKKVVSMGRPAPTSSTPYLEELLSHLSEQLCHFTQARMELADLYEKMHCLGSQKTVNSEELVSTLESILHKYSSRFHHPILSHLESGFQVEVDVLAQLLRCQAQISEWHFLPSLLNLHGAHAKLQAWAHVFERQRETRKHLFGGQSQKAVQPPHLYSWLQRLQGALLAKFSFYFHEALSRQAPPSEMKALTARTSPDYFGKISAFVRKHDATNVSLVFDNRGMESFQGHGYHHPHSYREAPKGVDQFPAVVSVPGGERPLNHWPNVIMIMSDRANELNTLDKVTYFYDDKVQSTYFMTRPEPHFTLVVIFDGKKAEKDSHIVGFLHEISGSLRNSKPFSTLKPGSKG
;
A
#
# COMPACT_ATOMS: atom_id res chain seq x y z
N MET A 1 -31.38 -18.70 -4.82
CA MET A 1 -31.52 -17.95 -6.09
C MET A 1 -30.97 -16.53 -5.89
N MET A 2 -29.73 -16.44 -5.39
CA MET A 2 -29.02 -15.23 -5.01
C MET A 2 -27.64 -15.29 -5.67
N VAL A 3 -27.16 -14.14 -6.14
CA VAL A 3 -25.80 -13.91 -6.66
C VAL A 3 -25.45 -14.76 -7.89
N HIS A 4 -26.19 -14.59 -8.99
CA HIS A 4 -25.69 -15.00 -10.30
C HIS A 4 -24.56 -14.05 -10.72
N GLY A 5 -23.35 -14.40 -10.22
CA GLY A 5 -22.07 -13.72 -10.38
C GLY A 5 -21.90 -12.49 -9.45
N SER A 6 -20.84 -12.30 -8.67
CA SER A 6 -19.47 -12.74 -8.94
C SER A 6 -19.15 -12.75 -10.43
N VAL A 7 -19.81 -11.89 -11.23
CA VAL A 7 -19.75 -11.86 -12.69
C VAL A 7 -18.36 -11.39 -13.01
N PHE A 8 -17.47 -12.38 -13.09
CA PHE A 8 -16.04 -12.22 -13.20
C PHE A 8 -15.41 -11.45 -12.05
N ALA A 9 -14.10 -11.58 -11.86
CA ALA A 9 -13.35 -10.44 -11.35
C ALA A 9 -13.80 -9.22 -12.17
N LEU A 10 -14.58 -8.29 -11.61
CA LEU A 10 -15.20 -7.17 -12.35
C LEU A 10 -14.10 -6.42 -13.10
N ALA A 11 -13.90 -6.87 -14.34
CA ALA A 11 -13.03 -6.41 -15.39
C ALA A 11 -11.62 -5.88 -15.04
N VAL A 12 -10.90 -6.39 -14.02
CA VAL A 12 -9.48 -6.02 -13.74
C VAL A 12 -9.21 -4.51 -13.89
N PHE A 13 -10.18 -3.72 -13.42
CA PHE A 13 -10.23 -2.26 -13.24
C PHE A 13 -10.85 -1.32 -14.27
N GLU A 14 -11.08 -1.64 -15.54
CA GLU A 14 -11.58 -0.59 -16.46
C GLU A 14 -12.48 -1.13 -17.58
N ARG A 15 -13.71 -0.59 -17.62
CA ARG A 15 -14.27 -0.04 -18.85
C ARG A 15 -14.04 1.46 -18.79
N ASP A 16 -13.20 1.95 -19.67
CA ASP A 16 -12.96 3.36 -19.91
C ASP A 16 -14.23 4.03 -20.48
N ALA A 17 -14.46 5.29 -20.09
CA ALA A 17 -15.42 6.27 -20.59
C ALA A 17 -16.95 5.96 -20.53
N ALA A 18 -17.70 6.82 -19.81
CA ALA A 18 -18.69 7.73 -20.42
C ALA A 18 -19.66 8.37 -19.39
N CYS A 19 -19.55 9.70 -19.28
CA CYS A 19 -20.62 10.68 -19.08
C CYS A 19 -21.71 10.37 -18.03
N ARG A 20 -21.61 11.00 -16.85
CA ARG A 20 -22.80 11.44 -16.10
C ARG A 20 -22.63 12.86 -15.60
N LYS A 21 -23.33 13.77 -16.27
CA LYS A 21 -23.65 15.11 -15.78
C LYS A 21 -24.39 14.98 -14.45
N PHE A 22 -23.87 15.62 -13.43
CA PHE A 22 -24.59 15.85 -12.18
C PHE A 22 -25.55 17.01 -12.42
N ASN A 23 -26.85 16.77 -12.30
CA ASN A 23 -27.89 17.80 -12.38
C ASN A 23 -28.20 18.26 -10.94
N PRO A 24 -27.96 19.53 -10.57
CA PRO A 24 -28.22 20.01 -9.22
C PRO A 24 -29.63 20.58 -9.16
N GLU A 25 -30.62 19.76 -8.86
CA GLU A 25 -31.96 20.24 -8.47
C GLU A 25 -32.39 19.57 -7.18
N SER A 26 -31.99 20.20 -6.07
CA SER A 26 -32.69 20.19 -4.78
C SER A 26 -32.07 21.27 -3.89
N SER A 27 -32.26 22.52 -4.31
CA SER A 27 -31.97 23.72 -3.53
C SER A 27 -33.27 24.53 -3.41
N ALA A 28 -34.00 24.24 -2.35
CA ALA A 28 -35.07 25.05 -1.77
C ALA A 28 -35.57 24.18 -0.60
N ILE A 29 -35.06 24.33 0.60
CA ILE A 29 -35.68 25.18 1.63
C ILE A 29 -34.64 25.26 2.76
N MET A 30 -33.83 26.32 2.83
CA MET A 30 -33.05 26.75 4.01
C MET A 30 -32.39 28.12 3.74
N GLY A 31 -33.14 29.01 3.06
CA GLY A 31 -32.58 30.16 2.35
C GLY A 31 -32.42 31.47 3.13
N GLU A 32 -32.74 31.56 4.41
CA GLU A 32 -32.89 32.88 5.06
C GLU A 32 -32.06 33.14 6.32
N ALA A 33 -31.25 32.19 6.81
CA ALA A 33 -30.38 32.42 7.99
C ALA A 33 -28.86 32.40 7.70
N LEU A 34 -28.43 32.04 6.48
CA LEU A 34 -27.01 31.91 6.11
C LEU A 34 -26.46 33.06 5.24
N ARG A 35 -27.28 34.05 4.86
CA ARG A 35 -26.90 35.07 3.87
C ARG A 35 -26.09 36.25 4.40
N GLU A 36 -25.91 36.40 5.72
CA GLU A 36 -25.16 37.54 6.29
C GLU A 36 -23.67 37.26 6.56
N ASP A 37 -23.23 35.99 6.62
CA ASP A 37 -21.81 35.66 6.85
C ASP A 37 -21.01 35.43 5.53
N GLU A 38 -21.69 35.25 4.40
CA GLU A 38 -21.08 35.04 3.07
C GLU A 38 -20.58 36.33 2.38
N LEU A 39 -20.86 37.51 2.95
CA LEU A 39 -20.53 38.82 2.34
C LEU A 39 -19.33 39.54 2.98
N ARG A 40 -18.67 38.94 3.98
CA ARG A 40 -17.43 39.50 4.54
C ARG A 40 -16.25 39.05 3.67
N PRO A 41 -15.41 39.98 3.13
CA PRO A 41 -14.23 39.59 2.39
C PRO A 41 -13.34 38.69 3.26
N VAL A 42 -12.97 37.52 2.73
CA VAL A 42 -12.06 36.58 3.42
C VAL A 42 -10.78 37.36 3.76
N PRO A 43 -10.36 37.40 5.04
CA PRO A 43 -9.11 38.05 5.42
C PRO A 43 -7.96 37.52 4.57
N ARG A 44 -7.08 38.41 4.09
CA ARG A 44 -5.98 38.06 3.16
C ARG A 44 -5.17 36.87 3.68
N GLU A 45 -4.86 36.86 4.98
CA GLU A 45 -4.09 35.83 5.65
C GLU A 45 -4.77 34.47 5.58
N ARG A 46 -6.10 34.42 5.74
CA ARG A 46 -6.88 33.18 5.61
C ARG A 46 -6.83 32.65 4.18
N ALA A 47 -6.98 33.50 3.17
CA ALA A 47 -6.88 33.11 1.77
C ALA A 47 -5.49 32.56 1.41
N VAL A 48 -4.42 33.15 1.98
CA VAL A 48 -3.04 32.64 1.85
C VAL A 48 -2.91 31.25 2.44
N LEU A 49 -3.43 31.03 3.65
CA LEU A 49 -3.38 29.72 4.31
C LEU A 49 -4.15 28.65 3.52
N GLU A 50 -5.39 28.94 3.12
CA GLU A 50 -6.21 28.02 2.33
C GLU A 50 -5.53 27.66 1.00
N SER A 51 -4.92 28.66 0.33
CA SER A 51 -4.15 28.44 -0.91
C SER A 51 -2.90 27.59 -0.67
N PHE A 52 -2.18 27.80 0.44
CA PHE A 52 -1.01 27.00 0.80
C PHE A 52 -1.37 25.53 1.03
N PHE A 53 -2.37 25.26 1.88
CA PHE A 53 -2.76 23.87 2.20
C PHE A 53 -3.42 23.16 1.02
N THR A 54 -4.13 23.89 0.15
CA THR A 54 -4.61 23.34 -1.13
C THR A 54 -3.43 22.89 -2.00
N GLN A 55 -2.39 23.72 -2.17
CA GLN A 55 -1.20 23.34 -2.93
C GLN A 55 -0.46 22.16 -2.29
N LEU A 56 -0.41 22.11 -0.96
CA LEU A 56 0.22 21.02 -0.22
C LEU A 56 -0.52 19.68 -0.41
N GLY A 57 -1.86 19.68 -0.30
CA GLY A 57 -2.70 18.51 -0.58
C GLY A 57 -2.67 18.06 -2.04
N MET A 58 -2.36 18.99 -2.96
CA MET A 58 -2.09 18.68 -4.36
C MET A 58 -0.64 18.25 -4.62
N PHE A 59 0.18 17.95 -3.60
CA PHE A 59 1.59 17.56 -3.74
C PHE A 59 2.47 18.58 -4.48
N TRP A 60 2.05 19.85 -4.54
CA TRP A 60 2.81 20.93 -5.17
C TRP A 60 3.77 21.58 -4.17
N PHE A 61 4.62 20.76 -3.56
CA PHE A 61 5.48 21.17 -2.43
C PHE A 61 6.36 22.38 -2.76
N ASP A 62 7.04 22.37 -3.91
CA ASP A 62 7.91 23.49 -4.31
C ASP A 62 7.10 24.77 -4.54
N ARG A 63 5.94 24.65 -5.20
CA ARG A 63 5.05 25.80 -5.43
C ARG A 63 4.49 26.36 -4.13
N ALA A 64 4.07 25.48 -3.21
CA ALA A 64 3.55 25.86 -1.91
C ALA A 64 4.61 26.59 -1.08
N LYS A 65 5.85 26.09 -1.10
CA LYS A 65 7.00 26.73 -0.46
C LYS A 65 7.28 28.12 -1.05
N ASP A 66 7.47 28.21 -2.38
CA ASP A 66 7.75 29.46 -3.08
C ASP A 66 6.62 30.49 -2.85
N TYR A 67 5.38 30.02 -2.73
CA TYR A 67 4.21 30.87 -2.48
C TYR A 67 4.29 31.57 -1.12
N VAL A 68 4.54 30.82 -0.03
CA VAL A 68 4.62 31.42 1.32
C VAL A 68 5.91 32.22 1.54
N GLU A 69 7.01 31.89 0.86
CA GLU A 69 8.24 32.69 0.89
C GLU A 69 8.01 34.07 0.24
N LYS A 70 7.32 34.13 -0.89
CA LYS A 70 6.93 35.40 -1.53
C LYS A 70 5.98 36.23 -0.65
N GLU A 71 4.98 35.59 -0.04
CA GLU A 71 4.07 36.30 0.88
C GLU A 71 4.85 36.86 2.09
N LYS A 72 5.84 36.14 2.61
CA LYS A 72 6.69 36.59 3.71
C LYS A 72 7.52 37.83 3.33
N GLU A 73 8.12 37.83 2.14
CA GLU A 73 8.88 38.98 1.63
C GLU A 73 8.00 40.22 1.46
N GLN A 74 6.80 40.05 0.90
CA GLN A 74 5.83 41.13 0.70
C GLN A 74 5.27 41.67 2.03
N SER A 75 5.13 40.81 3.03
CA SER A 75 4.59 41.12 4.36
C SER A 75 5.63 41.75 5.30
N SER A 76 6.93 41.65 4.98
CA SER A 76 8.05 42.07 5.85
C SER A 76 8.08 43.55 6.25
N ARG A 77 7.28 44.41 5.61
CA ARG A 77 7.23 45.86 5.88
C ARG A 77 6.14 46.29 6.86
N SER A 78 5.15 45.44 7.19
CA SER A 78 4.06 45.80 8.11
C SER A 78 3.38 44.63 8.84
N ALA A 79 3.79 43.38 8.65
CA ALA A 79 3.09 42.24 9.24
C ALA A 79 3.53 41.90 10.66
N ALA A 80 2.58 41.39 11.46
CA ALA A 80 2.80 40.92 12.81
C ALA A 80 3.87 39.81 12.87
N ALA A 81 4.71 39.81 13.91
CA ALA A 81 5.84 38.88 14.06
C ALA A 81 5.39 37.39 14.03
N ILE A 82 4.20 37.11 14.56
CA ILE A 82 3.58 35.78 14.56
C ILE A 82 3.26 35.28 13.14
N TRP A 83 2.81 36.16 12.24
CA TRP A 83 2.51 35.83 10.84
C TRP A 83 3.79 35.45 10.08
N SER A 84 4.84 36.26 10.20
CA SER A 84 6.14 35.98 9.57
C SER A 84 6.75 34.65 10.08
N SER A 85 6.59 34.37 11.37
CA SER A 85 7.05 33.13 11.99
C SER A 85 6.29 31.91 11.47
N LEU A 86 4.96 32.02 11.32
CA LEU A 86 4.16 30.95 10.72
C LEU A 86 4.53 30.71 9.26
N LEU A 87 4.65 31.76 8.43
CA LEU A 87 5.03 31.59 7.01
C LEU A 87 6.38 30.89 6.85
N ALA A 88 7.34 31.16 7.74
CA ALA A 88 8.62 30.43 7.77
C ALA A 88 8.42 28.93 8.10
N ALA A 89 7.61 28.61 9.11
CA ALA A 89 7.29 27.23 9.46
C ALA A 89 6.54 26.51 8.33
N LEU A 90 5.64 27.18 7.60
CA LEU A 90 4.93 26.61 6.46
C LEU A 90 5.87 26.30 5.28
N ALA A 91 6.85 27.16 5.00
CA ALA A 91 7.89 26.89 4.00
C ALA A 91 8.69 25.63 4.37
N HIS A 92 9.02 25.48 5.65
CA HIS A 92 9.70 24.30 6.18
C HIS A 92 8.80 23.04 6.11
N LEU A 93 7.51 23.14 6.44
CA LEU A 93 6.54 22.06 6.29
C LEU A 93 6.46 21.55 4.85
N ALA A 94 6.39 22.44 3.87
CA ALA A 94 6.36 22.05 2.45
C ALA A 94 7.62 21.25 2.05
N ALA A 95 8.79 21.65 2.52
CA ALA A 95 10.04 20.91 2.29
C ALA A 95 10.06 19.54 2.99
N ALA A 96 9.55 19.47 4.23
CA ALA A 96 9.45 18.24 5.01
C ALA A 96 8.51 17.23 4.34
N GLU A 97 7.31 17.66 3.95
CA GLU A 97 6.33 16.81 3.26
C GLU A 97 6.86 16.31 1.91
N LYS A 98 7.63 17.14 1.17
CA LYS A 98 8.32 16.70 -0.05
C LYS A 98 9.31 15.58 0.21
N ALA A 99 10.13 15.72 1.26
CA ALA A 99 11.13 14.72 1.62
C ALA A 99 10.47 13.40 2.06
N TYR A 100 9.36 13.51 2.80
CA TYR A 100 8.53 12.40 3.26
C TYR A 100 7.90 11.62 2.11
N HIS A 101 7.10 12.25 1.24
CA HIS A 101 6.38 11.55 0.17
C HIS A 101 7.31 10.99 -0.92
N ASN A 102 8.52 11.53 -1.04
CA ASN A 102 9.54 10.96 -1.91
C ASN A 102 10.40 9.90 -1.22
N MET A 103 10.12 9.56 0.05
CA MET A 103 10.78 8.52 0.83
C MET A 103 12.31 8.68 0.89
N THR A 104 12.80 9.93 0.80
CA THR A 104 14.25 10.20 0.67
C THR A 104 15.04 10.01 1.96
N PHE A 105 14.34 9.73 3.06
CA PHE A 105 14.90 9.43 4.37
C PHE A 105 15.26 7.95 4.55
N LEU A 106 14.68 7.05 3.76
CA LEU A 106 14.91 5.62 3.92
C LEU A 106 16.33 5.18 3.56
N GLY A 107 16.91 4.35 4.43
CA GLY A 107 18.22 3.73 4.23
C GLY A 107 19.39 4.71 4.34
N GLN A 108 19.23 5.81 5.08
CA GLN A 108 20.35 6.56 5.64
C GLN A 108 20.93 5.72 6.79
N LYS A 109 22.06 5.04 6.57
CA LYS A 109 22.75 4.35 7.66
C LYS A 109 23.26 5.40 8.65
N LEU A 110 22.84 5.32 9.93
CA LEU A 110 23.59 5.95 11.02
C LEU A 110 25.03 5.40 10.96
N GLY A 111 25.99 6.23 10.54
CA GLY A 111 27.42 5.89 10.54
C GLY A 111 28.05 5.51 9.20
N GLY A 112 27.32 5.52 8.07
CA GLY A 112 27.91 5.31 6.75
C GLY A 112 28.35 6.63 6.11
N GLN A 113 29.66 6.86 5.99
CA GLN A 113 30.27 8.00 5.28
C GLN A 113 29.86 8.01 3.80
N SER A 114 28.68 8.56 3.49
CA SER A 114 28.35 9.03 2.15
C SER A 114 28.92 10.43 2.02
N PHE A 115 29.99 10.57 1.23
CA PHE A 115 30.73 11.82 1.00
C PHE A 115 29.88 12.99 0.42
N PHE A 116 28.57 12.83 0.25
CA PHE A 116 27.64 13.86 -0.25
C PHE A 116 26.29 13.98 0.49
N SER A 117 26.13 13.51 1.74
CA SER A 117 24.90 13.78 2.49
C SER A 117 25.06 13.70 4.01
N ARG A 118 25.38 14.84 4.64
CA ARG A 118 24.71 15.17 5.91
C ARG A 118 23.30 15.63 5.55
N LYS A 119 22.43 14.71 5.15
CA LYS A 119 21.01 15.04 5.01
C LYS A 119 20.39 14.77 6.37
N ASP A 120 19.78 15.79 6.96
CA ASP A 120 19.07 15.65 8.24
C ASP A 120 18.09 14.49 8.15
N SER A 121 18.02 13.69 9.22
CA SER A 121 17.01 12.63 9.31
C SER A 121 15.61 13.26 9.23
N ILE A 122 14.63 12.52 8.72
CA ILE A 122 13.25 13.02 8.66
C ILE A 122 12.72 13.42 10.04
N ARG A 123 13.18 12.71 11.08
CA ARG A 123 12.92 13.04 12.50
C ARG A 123 13.49 14.41 12.87
N THR A 124 14.73 14.70 12.48
CA THR A 124 15.37 16.00 12.75
C THR A 124 14.59 17.13 12.07
N ILE A 125 14.20 16.93 10.81
CA ILE A 125 13.42 17.91 10.03
C ILE A 125 12.09 18.22 10.74
N TYR A 126 11.29 17.19 11.05
CA TYR A 126 10.00 17.40 11.73
C TYR A 126 10.15 17.91 13.17
N THR A 127 11.21 17.54 13.89
CA THR A 127 11.47 18.06 15.24
C THR A 127 11.79 19.56 15.20
N SER A 128 12.61 20.01 14.23
CA SER A 128 12.89 21.44 14.04
C SER A 128 11.61 22.21 13.70
N LEU A 129 10.83 21.69 12.76
CA LEU A 129 9.54 22.28 12.39
C LEU A 129 8.59 22.36 13.59
N GLN A 130 8.48 21.30 14.38
CA GLN A 130 7.64 21.31 15.59
C GLN A 130 8.10 22.38 16.59
N ASN A 131 9.40 22.61 16.74
CA ASN A 131 9.92 23.67 17.60
C ASN A 131 9.60 25.07 17.07
N GLU A 132 9.62 25.27 15.76
CA GLU A 132 9.18 26.52 15.13
C GLU A 132 7.69 26.78 15.35
N LEU A 133 6.85 25.76 15.14
CA LEU A 133 5.40 25.86 15.38
C LEU A 133 5.07 26.13 16.86
N LYS A 134 5.76 25.48 17.80
CA LYS A 134 5.61 25.74 19.24
C LYS A 134 5.95 27.19 19.61
N LYS A 135 6.91 27.82 18.93
CA LYS A 135 7.21 29.25 19.11
C LYS A 135 6.03 30.11 18.65
N VAL A 136 5.41 29.81 17.51
CA VAL A 136 4.21 30.50 17.02
C VAL A 136 3.06 30.39 18.04
N VAL A 137 2.82 29.19 18.58
CA VAL A 137 1.83 28.97 19.65
C VAL A 137 2.14 29.81 20.89
N SER A 138 3.41 29.92 21.28
CA SER A 138 3.79 30.73 22.45
C SER A 138 3.60 32.24 22.23
N MET A 139 3.72 32.72 21.00
CA MET A 139 3.51 34.12 20.63
C MET A 139 2.03 34.52 20.64
N GLY A 140 1.12 33.59 20.33
CA GLY A 140 -0.33 33.85 20.29
C GLY A 140 -1.06 33.71 21.62
N ARG A 141 -0.36 33.41 22.73
CA ARG A 141 -0.99 33.35 24.06
C ARG A 141 -1.27 34.76 24.58
N PRO A 142 -2.51 35.07 25.01
CA PRO A 142 -2.86 36.40 25.51
C PRO A 142 -2.02 36.78 26.73
N ALA A 143 -1.57 38.04 26.80
CA ALA A 143 -1.31 38.68 28.09
C ALA A 143 -2.66 38.86 28.81
N PRO A 144 -2.76 38.70 30.13
CA PRO A 144 -4.03 38.68 30.88
C PRO A 144 -4.85 39.97 30.82
N THR A 145 -4.44 41.00 30.08
CA THR A 145 -5.04 42.33 30.05
C THR A 145 -5.38 42.88 28.65
N SER A 146 -5.23 42.12 27.56
CA SER A 146 -5.56 42.60 26.20
C SER A 146 -6.46 41.64 25.43
N SER A 147 -7.43 42.20 24.70
CA SER A 147 -8.20 41.46 23.69
C SER A 147 -7.27 41.00 22.56
N THR A 148 -6.95 39.72 22.50
CA THR A 148 -6.16 39.14 21.42
C THR A 148 -6.94 39.23 20.10
N PRO A 149 -6.37 39.79 19.03
CA PRO A 149 -7.05 39.86 17.75
C PRO A 149 -7.31 38.44 17.21
N TYR A 150 -8.52 38.20 16.68
CA TYR A 150 -9.01 36.91 16.16
C TYR A 150 -7.99 36.17 15.27
N LEU A 151 -7.20 36.90 14.49
CA LEU A 151 -6.15 36.33 13.65
C LEU A 151 -5.07 35.61 14.48
N GLU A 152 -4.58 36.21 15.58
CA GLU A 152 -3.51 35.60 16.39
C GLU A 152 -3.96 34.29 17.05
N GLU A 153 -5.22 34.24 17.50
CA GLU A 153 -5.85 33.03 18.03
C GLU A 153 -5.92 31.94 16.94
N LEU A 154 -6.37 32.29 15.73
CA LEU A 154 -6.39 31.38 14.58
C LEU A 154 -4.99 30.85 14.25
N LEU A 155 -3.98 31.72 14.16
CA LEU A 155 -2.61 31.30 13.83
C LEU A 155 -2.02 30.38 14.90
N SER A 156 -2.27 30.69 16.18
CA SER A 156 -1.85 29.83 17.30
C SER A 156 -2.54 28.48 17.25
N HIS A 157 -3.86 28.46 17.04
CA HIS A 157 -4.66 27.23 16.97
C HIS A 157 -4.23 26.32 15.82
N LEU A 158 -4.02 26.88 14.62
CA LEU A 158 -3.50 26.15 13.48
C LEU A 158 -2.10 25.58 13.76
N SER A 159 -1.23 26.36 14.39
CA SER A 159 0.14 25.92 14.72
C SER A 159 0.16 24.76 15.72
N GLU A 160 -0.78 24.74 16.67
CA GLU A 160 -0.97 23.63 17.61
C GLU A 160 -1.40 22.35 16.88
N GLN A 161 -2.39 22.44 15.99
CA GLN A 161 -2.83 21.31 15.17
C GLN A 161 -1.70 20.79 14.26
N LEU A 162 -0.89 21.67 13.68
CA LEU A 162 0.28 21.29 12.90
C LEU A 162 1.37 20.59 13.76
N CYS A 163 1.47 20.90 15.05
CA CYS A 163 2.34 20.13 15.95
C CYS A 163 1.90 18.68 16.08
N HIS A 164 0.58 18.42 16.14
CA HIS A 164 0.04 17.06 16.13
C HIS A 164 0.27 16.36 14.78
N PHE A 165 0.05 17.06 13.67
CA PHE A 165 0.29 16.52 12.33
C PHE A 165 1.76 16.11 12.13
N THR A 166 2.70 16.98 12.50
CA THR A 166 4.15 16.68 12.40
C THR A 166 4.56 15.49 13.27
N GLN A 167 3.91 15.29 14.43
CA GLN A 167 4.12 14.13 15.27
C GLN A 167 3.58 12.84 14.63
N ALA A 168 2.37 12.90 14.05
CA ALA A 168 1.79 11.78 13.32
C ALA A 168 2.68 11.35 12.13
N ARG A 169 3.24 12.33 11.39
CA ARG A 169 4.20 12.09 10.29
C ARG A 169 5.47 11.40 10.75
N MET A 170 6.03 11.78 11.90
CA MET A 170 7.22 11.11 12.45
C MET A 170 6.92 9.65 12.79
N GLU A 171 5.78 9.35 13.42
CA GLU A 171 5.40 7.97 13.75
C GLU A 171 5.16 7.12 12.49
N LEU A 172 4.54 7.67 11.45
CA LEU A 172 4.43 6.99 10.16
C LEU A 172 5.78 6.80 9.47
N ALA A 173 6.69 7.77 9.54
CA ALA A 173 8.04 7.62 9.00
C ALA A 173 8.80 6.47 9.68
N ASP A 174 8.67 6.35 11.00
CA ASP A 174 9.25 5.26 11.79
C ASP A 174 8.67 3.89 11.38
N LEU A 175 7.36 3.83 11.11
CA LEU A 175 6.74 2.63 10.57
C LEU A 175 7.29 2.27 9.19
N TYR A 176 7.44 3.24 8.28
CA TYR A 176 8.02 2.98 6.96
C TYR A 176 9.48 2.53 7.05
N GLU A 177 10.28 3.06 7.98
CA GLU A 177 11.63 2.54 8.27
C GLU A 177 11.59 1.10 8.76
N LYS A 178 10.70 0.77 9.70
CA LYS A 178 10.47 -0.61 10.18
C LYS A 178 10.13 -1.53 9.00
N MET A 179 9.19 -1.13 8.14
CA MET A 179 8.80 -1.89 6.96
C MET A 179 9.99 -2.10 6.01
N HIS A 180 10.80 -1.07 5.76
CA HIS A 180 11.98 -1.19 4.92
C HIS A 180 12.98 -2.22 5.47
N CYS A 181 13.23 -2.21 6.79
CA CYS A 181 14.07 -3.20 7.47
C CYS A 181 13.50 -4.62 7.39
N LEU A 182 12.18 -4.77 7.39
CA LEU A 182 11.50 -6.05 7.17
C LEU A 182 11.68 -6.58 5.74
N GLY A 183 12.09 -5.74 4.78
CA GLY A 183 12.32 -6.14 3.40
C GLY A 183 13.41 -7.19 3.19
N SER A 184 14.34 -7.34 4.14
CA SER A 184 15.35 -8.42 4.13
C SER A 184 14.96 -9.65 4.95
N GLN A 185 13.83 -9.59 5.66
CA GLN A 185 13.36 -10.69 6.50
C GLN A 185 12.65 -11.75 5.67
N LYS A 186 12.64 -12.98 6.19
CA LYS A 186 11.98 -14.11 5.54
C LYS A 186 10.46 -14.10 5.75
N THR A 187 10.02 -13.60 6.90
CA THR A 187 8.61 -13.48 7.28
C THR A 187 8.29 -12.04 7.67
N VAL A 188 7.01 -11.67 7.54
CA VAL A 188 6.49 -10.35 7.91
C VAL A 188 5.21 -10.57 8.70
N ASN A 189 5.16 -10.07 9.94
CA ASN A 189 3.93 -10.00 10.70
C ASN A 189 3.14 -8.76 10.28
N SER A 190 2.20 -8.94 9.35
CA SER A 190 1.42 -7.83 8.80
C SER A 190 0.37 -7.31 9.79
N GLU A 191 -0.12 -8.14 10.70
CA GLU A 191 -1.11 -7.74 11.72
C GLU A 191 -0.52 -6.77 12.73
N GLU A 192 0.73 -6.98 13.15
CA GLU A 192 1.43 -6.04 14.03
C GLU A 192 1.60 -4.65 13.39
N LEU A 193 1.89 -4.61 12.08
CA LEU A 193 1.99 -3.36 11.32
C LEU A 193 0.63 -2.66 11.22
N VAL A 194 -0.45 -3.41 11.00
CA VAL A 194 -1.83 -2.89 10.98
C VAL A 194 -2.20 -2.32 12.35
N SER A 195 -1.93 -3.04 13.44
CA SER A 195 -2.20 -2.57 14.80
C SER A 195 -1.45 -1.27 15.11
N THR A 196 -0.20 -1.15 14.64
CA THR A 196 0.58 0.08 14.77
C THR A 196 -0.09 1.24 14.02
N LEU A 197 -0.58 1.02 12.79
CA LEU A 197 -1.28 2.05 12.00
C LEU A 197 -2.60 2.48 12.64
N GLU A 198 -3.39 1.53 13.13
CA GLU A 198 -4.65 1.81 13.80
C GLU A 198 -4.43 2.65 15.06
N SER A 199 -3.37 2.36 15.83
CA SER A 199 -2.98 3.15 17.00
C SER A 199 -2.61 4.59 16.62
N ILE A 200 -1.81 4.78 15.56
CA ILE A 200 -1.46 6.12 15.05
C ILE A 200 -2.74 6.86 14.61
N LEU A 201 -3.60 6.21 13.84
CA LEU A 201 -4.84 6.81 13.36
C LEU A 201 -5.76 7.22 14.52
N HIS A 202 -5.97 6.33 15.49
CA HIS A 202 -6.80 6.58 16.65
C HIS A 202 -6.26 7.75 17.48
N LYS A 203 -4.94 7.84 17.63
CA LYS A 203 -4.27 8.90 18.39
C LYS A 203 -4.43 10.29 17.77
N TYR A 204 -4.46 10.39 16.44
CA TYR A 204 -4.34 11.67 15.72
C TYR A 204 -5.56 12.11 14.90
N SER A 205 -6.49 11.22 14.57
CA SER A 205 -7.65 11.52 13.69
C SER A 205 -8.47 12.75 14.13
N SER A 206 -8.55 13.04 15.42
CA SER A 206 -9.28 14.19 15.96
C SER A 206 -8.38 15.36 16.40
N ARG A 207 -7.11 15.39 16.00
CA ARG A 207 -6.12 16.36 16.51
C ARG A 207 -5.75 17.47 15.52
N PHE A 208 -6.13 17.37 14.25
CA PHE A 208 -5.90 18.40 13.23
C PHE A 208 -7.09 18.60 12.26
N HIS A 209 -8.26 18.87 12.82
CA HIS A 209 -9.55 18.93 12.12
C HIS A 209 -9.98 20.33 11.66
N HIS A 210 -9.12 21.36 11.76
CA HIS A 210 -9.52 22.72 11.35
C HIS A 210 -9.83 22.73 9.84
N PRO A 211 -10.90 23.39 9.36
CA PRO A 211 -11.30 23.36 7.95
C PRO A 211 -10.19 23.75 6.95
N ILE A 212 -9.33 24.72 7.32
CA ILE A 212 -8.15 25.12 6.54
C ILE A 212 -7.15 23.95 6.34
N LEU A 213 -7.08 23.02 7.30
CA LEU A 213 -6.19 21.85 7.28
C LEU A 213 -6.85 20.60 6.67
N SER A 214 -8.10 20.68 6.22
CA SER A 214 -8.87 19.54 5.67
C SER A 214 -8.13 18.75 4.58
N HIS A 215 -7.35 19.43 3.74
CA HIS A 215 -6.53 18.77 2.71
C HIS A 215 -5.41 17.91 3.30
N LEU A 216 -4.80 18.32 4.41
CA LEU A 216 -3.79 17.53 5.12
C LEU A 216 -4.42 16.35 5.86
N GLU A 217 -5.54 16.60 6.52
CA GLU A 217 -6.31 15.57 7.21
C GLU A 217 -6.74 14.47 6.24
N SER A 218 -7.36 14.85 5.12
CA SER A 218 -7.78 13.93 4.08
C SER A 218 -6.60 13.15 3.47
N GLY A 219 -5.47 13.83 3.23
CA GLY A 219 -4.27 13.18 2.70
C GLY A 219 -3.71 12.13 3.66
N PHE A 220 -3.59 12.48 4.95
CA PHE A 220 -3.17 11.56 6.01
C PHE A 220 -4.10 10.36 6.14
N GLN A 221 -5.42 10.59 6.16
CA GLN A 221 -6.41 9.52 6.29
C GLN A 221 -6.33 8.54 5.10
N VAL A 222 -6.28 9.06 3.87
CA VAL A 222 -6.20 8.23 2.66
C VAL A 222 -4.93 7.37 2.67
N GLU A 223 -3.78 7.95 3.02
CA GLU A 223 -2.51 7.23 3.10
C GLU A 223 -2.58 6.08 4.11
N VAL A 224 -3.00 6.37 5.34
CA VAL A 224 -3.08 5.39 6.43
C VAL A 224 -4.09 4.29 6.09
N ASP A 225 -5.25 4.66 5.55
CA ASP A 225 -6.29 3.71 5.17
C ASP A 225 -5.83 2.76 4.07
N VAL A 226 -5.23 3.29 2.99
CA VAL A 226 -4.73 2.47 1.87
C VAL A 226 -3.66 1.52 2.39
N LEU A 227 -2.71 2.01 3.18
CA LEU A 227 -1.65 1.18 3.72
C LEU A 227 -2.21 0.07 4.63
N ALA A 228 -3.15 0.41 5.52
CA ALA A 228 -3.78 -0.55 6.41
C ALA A 228 -4.59 -1.60 5.64
N GLN A 229 -5.33 -1.20 4.59
CA GLN A 229 -6.05 -2.14 3.73
C GLN A 229 -5.10 -3.09 2.97
N LEU A 230 -3.99 -2.57 2.43
CA LEU A 230 -2.99 -3.41 1.76
C LEU A 230 -2.31 -4.40 2.71
N LEU A 231 -1.96 -3.97 3.92
CA LEU A 231 -1.36 -4.85 4.93
C LEU A 231 -2.35 -5.90 5.47
N ARG A 232 -3.62 -5.51 5.69
CA ARG A 232 -4.68 -6.48 6.00
C ARG A 232 -4.86 -7.48 4.85
N CYS A 233 -4.93 -7.01 3.61
CA CYS A 233 -5.00 -7.89 2.44
C CYS A 233 -3.84 -8.90 2.43
N GLN A 234 -2.60 -8.44 2.67
CA GLN A 234 -1.43 -9.31 2.76
C GLN A 234 -1.57 -10.39 3.83
N ALA A 235 -2.00 -10.04 5.05
CA ALA A 235 -2.27 -11.01 6.12
C ALA A 235 -3.38 -12.00 5.74
N GLN A 236 -4.48 -11.51 5.17
CA GLN A 236 -5.61 -12.35 4.79
C GLN A 236 -5.26 -13.31 3.64
N ILE A 237 -4.36 -12.93 2.73
CA ILE A 237 -3.83 -13.83 1.70
C ILE A 237 -2.95 -14.92 2.33
N SER A 238 -2.11 -14.60 3.32
CA SER A 238 -1.23 -15.58 3.96
C SER A 238 -1.99 -16.65 4.78
N GLU A 239 -3.19 -16.30 5.26
CA GLU A 239 -4.12 -17.22 5.92
C GLU A 239 -5.15 -17.84 4.94
N TRP A 240 -5.00 -17.56 3.64
CA TRP A 240 -5.87 -18.05 2.58
C TRP A 240 -7.37 -17.68 2.72
N HIS A 241 -7.65 -16.51 3.29
CA HIS A 241 -9.00 -15.96 3.42
C HIS A 241 -9.44 -15.18 2.17
N PHE A 242 -10.26 -15.81 1.31
CA PHE A 242 -10.68 -15.27 0.02
C PHE A 242 -11.43 -13.93 0.10
N LEU A 243 -12.62 -13.89 0.73
CA LEU A 243 -13.46 -12.68 0.71
C LEU A 243 -12.82 -11.50 1.46
N PRO A 244 -12.26 -11.65 2.67
CA PRO A 244 -11.61 -10.55 3.37
C PRO A 244 -10.43 -9.94 2.59
N SER A 245 -9.61 -10.76 1.94
CA SER A 245 -8.51 -10.25 1.12
C SER A 245 -9.03 -9.51 -0.11
N LEU A 246 -10.05 -10.04 -0.79
CA LEU A 246 -10.70 -9.39 -1.94
C LEU A 246 -11.25 -8.00 -1.60
N LEU A 247 -11.99 -7.87 -0.49
CA LEU A 247 -12.60 -6.61 -0.07
C LEU A 247 -11.55 -5.55 0.27
N ASN A 248 -10.49 -5.95 0.98
CA ASN A 248 -9.39 -5.04 1.31
C ASN A 248 -8.62 -4.60 0.06
N LEU A 249 -8.33 -5.54 -0.86
CA LEU A 249 -7.65 -5.24 -2.12
C LEU A 249 -8.45 -4.27 -2.99
N HIS A 250 -9.76 -4.47 -3.08
CA HIS A 250 -10.68 -3.59 -3.80
C HIS A 250 -10.77 -2.20 -3.16
N GLY A 251 -10.93 -2.14 -1.84
CA GLY A 251 -10.98 -0.87 -1.10
C GLY A 251 -9.73 -0.03 -1.29
N ALA A 252 -8.55 -0.66 -1.20
CA ALA A 252 -7.27 0.01 -1.43
C ALA A 252 -7.15 0.52 -2.87
N HIS A 253 -7.57 -0.29 -3.85
CA HIS A 253 -7.55 0.13 -5.25
C HIS A 253 -8.45 1.34 -5.51
N ALA A 254 -9.70 1.31 -5.05
CA ALA A 254 -10.65 2.41 -5.25
C ALA A 254 -10.11 3.73 -4.69
N LYS A 255 -9.51 3.69 -3.49
CA LYS A 255 -8.86 4.85 -2.87
C LYS A 255 -7.61 5.32 -3.64
N LEU A 256 -6.79 4.39 -4.13
CA LEU A 256 -5.62 4.73 -4.96
C LEU A 256 -6.03 5.38 -6.29
N GLN A 257 -7.11 4.94 -6.93
CA GLN A 257 -7.62 5.58 -8.15
C GLN A 257 -8.18 6.98 -7.88
N ALA A 258 -8.94 7.15 -6.80
CA ALA A 258 -9.39 8.47 -6.38
C ALA A 258 -8.19 9.41 -6.12
N TRP A 259 -7.13 8.88 -5.53
CA TRP A 259 -5.89 9.62 -5.31
C TRP A 259 -5.13 9.89 -6.63
N ALA A 260 -5.22 9.00 -7.63
CA ALA A 260 -4.64 9.16 -8.96
C ALA A 260 -5.14 10.43 -9.67
N HIS A 261 -6.45 10.70 -9.57
CA HIS A 261 -7.08 11.87 -10.20
C HIS A 261 -6.50 13.20 -9.69
N VAL A 262 -5.94 13.24 -8.48
CA VAL A 262 -5.21 14.42 -7.97
C VAL A 262 -4.01 14.73 -8.88
N PHE A 263 -3.27 13.72 -9.32
CA PHE A 263 -2.11 13.87 -10.20
C PHE A 263 -2.50 14.18 -11.65
N GLU A 264 -3.62 13.65 -12.13
CA GLU A 264 -4.14 13.93 -13.48
C GLU A 264 -4.50 15.41 -13.66
N ARG A 265 -5.19 16.00 -12.66
CA ARG A 265 -5.48 17.44 -12.64
C ARG A 265 -4.21 18.30 -12.72
N GLN A 266 -3.09 17.82 -12.18
CA GLN A 266 -1.80 18.53 -12.30
C GLN A 266 -1.30 18.56 -13.74
N ARG A 267 -1.49 17.46 -14.48
CA ARG A 267 -1.07 17.35 -15.89
C ARG A 267 -1.90 18.28 -16.77
N GLU A 268 -3.20 18.37 -16.54
CA GLU A 268 -4.12 19.23 -17.31
C GLU A 268 -3.87 20.71 -17.07
N THR A 269 -3.70 21.13 -15.80
CA THR A 269 -3.47 22.54 -15.46
C THR A 269 -2.20 23.10 -16.11
N ARG A 270 -1.16 22.28 -16.32
CA ARG A 270 0.08 22.72 -16.99
C ARG A 270 -0.04 22.77 -18.52
N LYS A 271 -0.90 21.96 -19.15
CA LYS A 271 -1.06 21.95 -20.62
C LYS A 271 -1.62 23.26 -21.16
N HIS A 272 -2.40 24.00 -20.36
CA HIS A 272 -3.03 25.25 -20.78
C HIS A 272 -2.16 26.50 -20.59
N LEU A 273 -1.04 26.41 -19.86
CA LEU A 273 -0.22 27.58 -19.51
C LEU A 273 1.02 27.76 -20.39
N PHE A 274 1.45 26.73 -21.12
CA PHE A 274 2.66 26.80 -21.96
C PHE A 274 2.44 26.08 -23.28
N GLY A 275 2.23 26.85 -24.34
CA GLY A 275 2.17 26.33 -25.71
C GLY A 275 3.45 25.58 -26.07
N GLY A 276 3.31 24.29 -26.40
CA GLY A 276 4.17 23.64 -27.39
C GLY A 276 5.52 23.04 -26.95
N GLN A 277 5.90 23.00 -25.67
CA GLN A 277 7.05 22.19 -25.25
C GLN A 277 6.64 21.01 -24.37
N SER A 278 6.98 19.80 -24.81
CA SER A 278 6.81 18.54 -24.08
C SER A 278 7.64 18.55 -22.80
N GLN A 279 7.12 19.18 -21.74
CA GLN A 279 7.70 19.04 -20.40
C GLN A 279 7.52 17.60 -19.92
N LYS A 280 8.59 17.02 -19.35
CA LYS A 280 8.56 15.70 -18.71
C LYS A 280 7.38 15.68 -17.73
N ALA A 281 6.47 14.71 -17.90
CA ALA A 281 5.32 14.55 -17.04
C ALA A 281 5.77 14.55 -15.57
N VAL A 282 5.10 15.35 -14.73
CA VAL A 282 5.35 15.35 -13.28
C VAL A 282 5.13 13.92 -12.81
N GLN A 283 6.20 13.29 -12.33
CA GLN A 283 6.11 11.95 -11.79
C GLN A 283 5.38 12.02 -10.45
N PRO A 284 4.45 11.10 -10.17
CA PRO A 284 3.81 11.04 -8.87
C PRO A 284 4.86 10.79 -7.77
N PRO A 285 4.58 11.20 -6.51
CA PRO A 285 5.49 10.94 -5.40
C PRO A 285 5.83 9.45 -5.27
N HIS A 286 7.04 9.17 -4.76
CA HIS A 286 7.53 7.80 -4.65
C HIS A 286 6.63 6.91 -3.78
N LEU A 287 6.11 7.45 -2.67
CA LEU A 287 5.22 6.75 -1.77
C LEU A 287 3.98 6.23 -2.50
N TYR A 288 3.29 7.08 -3.25
CA TYR A 288 2.13 6.70 -4.06
C TYR A 288 2.50 5.60 -5.07
N SER A 289 3.60 5.79 -5.80
CA SER A 289 4.08 4.80 -6.79
C SER A 289 4.41 3.46 -6.14
N TRP A 290 4.93 3.46 -4.90
CA TRP A 290 5.18 2.25 -4.14
C TRP A 290 3.89 1.59 -3.66
N LEU A 291 2.89 2.34 -3.18
CA LEU A 291 1.59 1.79 -2.80
C LEU A 291 0.89 1.12 -4.00
N GLN A 292 0.98 1.71 -5.19
CA GLN A 292 0.49 1.08 -6.42
C GLN A 292 1.23 -0.23 -6.73
N ARG A 293 2.56 -0.27 -6.57
CA ARG A 293 3.35 -1.51 -6.77
C ARG A 293 3.00 -2.58 -5.74
N LEU A 294 2.81 -2.21 -4.48
CA LEU A 294 2.36 -3.12 -3.43
C LEU A 294 0.98 -3.69 -3.77
N GLN A 295 0.02 -2.84 -4.18
CA GLN A 295 -1.30 -3.28 -4.62
C GLN A 295 -1.21 -4.24 -5.82
N GLY A 296 -0.38 -3.94 -6.82
CA GLY A 296 -0.17 -4.81 -7.98
C GLY A 296 0.45 -6.16 -7.62
N ALA A 297 1.42 -6.18 -6.71
CA ALA A 297 2.03 -7.42 -6.22
C ALA A 297 1.02 -8.28 -5.45
N LEU A 298 0.20 -7.67 -4.59
CA LEU A 298 -0.88 -8.36 -3.87
C LEU A 298 -1.96 -8.86 -4.81
N LEU A 299 -2.30 -8.11 -5.87
CA LEU A 299 -3.23 -8.56 -6.91
C LEU A 299 -2.71 -9.78 -7.67
N ALA A 300 -1.43 -9.77 -8.06
CA ALA A 300 -0.79 -10.92 -8.71
C ALA A 300 -0.82 -12.16 -7.80
N LYS A 301 -0.47 -11.98 -6.53
CA LYS A 301 -0.49 -13.05 -5.52
C LYS A 301 -1.90 -13.57 -5.24
N PHE A 302 -2.87 -12.68 -5.05
CA PHE A 302 -4.29 -13.02 -4.88
C PHE A 302 -4.82 -13.82 -6.07
N SER A 303 -4.55 -13.34 -7.30
CA SER A 303 -5.00 -14.01 -8.52
C SER A 303 -4.42 -15.41 -8.66
N PHE A 304 -3.18 -15.61 -8.20
CA PHE A 304 -2.55 -16.92 -8.15
C PHE A 304 -3.14 -17.79 -7.04
N TYR A 305 -3.18 -17.33 -5.79
CA TYR A 305 -3.60 -18.11 -4.62
C TYR A 305 -5.10 -18.44 -4.61
N PHE A 306 -5.90 -17.71 -5.38
CA PHE A 306 -7.32 -17.96 -5.50
C PHE A 306 -7.72 -18.29 -6.95
N HIS A 307 -6.76 -18.74 -7.78
CA HIS A 307 -6.99 -19.04 -9.18
C HIS A 307 -8.18 -19.98 -9.40
N GLU A 308 -8.30 -21.04 -8.59
CA GLU A 308 -9.40 -22.00 -8.70
C GLU A 308 -10.77 -21.38 -8.35
N ALA A 309 -10.84 -20.57 -7.30
CA ALA A 309 -12.08 -19.89 -6.93
C ALA A 309 -12.51 -18.89 -8.01
N LEU A 310 -11.53 -18.20 -8.60
CA LEU A 310 -11.74 -17.25 -9.69
C LEU A 310 -12.16 -17.94 -10.99
N SER A 311 -11.49 -19.02 -11.38
CA SER A 311 -11.78 -19.76 -12.63
C SER A 311 -13.16 -20.41 -12.63
N ARG A 312 -13.68 -20.81 -11.47
CA ARG A 312 -15.07 -21.30 -11.34
C ARG A 312 -16.12 -20.21 -11.60
N GLN A 313 -15.74 -18.93 -11.51
CA GLN A 313 -16.62 -17.78 -11.69
C GLN A 313 -16.41 -17.08 -13.05
N ALA A 314 -15.56 -17.66 -13.90
CA ALA A 314 -15.00 -17.01 -15.08
C ALA A 314 -14.74 -18.00 -16.23
N PRO A 315 -15.34 -17.84 -17.42
CA PRO A 315 -14.86 -18.45 -18.65
C PRO A 315 -13.33 -18.47 -18.81
N PRO A 316 -12.74 -19.57 -19.31
CA PRO A 316 -11.29 -19.74 -19.38
C PRO A 316 -10.53 -18.66 -20.16
N SER A 317 -11.12 -18.12 -21.22
CA SER A 317 -10.52 -17.05 -22.05
C SER A 317 -10.30 -15.77 -21.28
N GLU A 318 -11.30 -15.40 -20.47
CA GLU A 318 -11.22 -14.22 -19.63
C GLU A 318 -10.30 -14.47 -18.44
N MET A 319 -10.35 -15.65 -17.80
CA MET A 319 -9.40 -15.98 -16.72
C MET A 319 -7.93 -15.85 -17.17
N LYS A 320 -7.62 -16.32 -18.38
CA LYS A 320 -6.30 -16.15 -19.00
C LYS A 320 -5.94 -14.67 -19.21
N ALA A 321 -6.91 -13.84 -19.61
CA ALA A 321 -6.69 -12.40 -19.73
C ALA A 321 -6.48 -11.72 -18.37
N LEU A 322 -7.20 -12.16 -17.32
CA LEU A 322 -7.04 -11.64 -15.96
C LEU A 322 -5.62 -11.90 -15.44
N THR A 323 -5.14 -13.15 -15.55
CA THR A 323 -3.78 -13.51 -15.09
C THR A 323 -2.69 -12.84 -15.92
N ALA A 324 -2.89 -12.67 -17.23
CA ALA A 324 -1.93 -11.99 -18.08
C ALA A 324 -1.77 -10.49 -17.77
N ARG A 325 -2.76 -9.86 -17.13
CA ARG A 325 -2.70 -8.46 -16.70
C ARG A 325 -1.97 -8.28 -15.37
N THR A 326 -1.73 -9.35 -14.61
CA THR A 326 -0.96 -9.24 -13.36
C THR A 326 0.53 -9.17 -13.65
N SER A 327 1.26 -8.44 -12.80
CA SER A 327 2.72 -8.34 -12.90
C SER A 327 3.34 -8.76 -11.57
N PRO A 328 3.94 -9.97 -11.48
CA PRO A 328 4.11 -10.96 -12.55
C PRO A 328 2.86 -11.82 -12.81
N ASP A 329 2.76 -12.43 -14.00
CA ASP A 329 1.79 -13.49 -14.32
C ASP A 329 2.32 -14.84 -13.82
N TYR A 330 2.01 -15.17 -12.56
CA TYR A 330 2.45 -16.43 -11.93
C TYR A 330 1.90 -17.67 -12.64
N PHE A 331 0.61 -17.65 -12.96
CA PHE A 331 -0.06 -18.80 -13.57
C PHE A 331 0.50 -19.09 -14.97
N GLY A 332 0.70 -18.04 -15.78
CA GLY A 332 1.32 -18.15 -17.10
C GLY A 332 2.78 -18.61 -17.03
N LYS A 333 3.57 -18.10 -16.08
CA LYS A 333 4.96 -18.56 -15.85
C LYS A 333 5.04 -20.03 -15.49
N ILE A 334 4.22 -20.49 -14.54
CA ILE A 334 4.18 -21.91 -14.13
C ILE A 334 3.70 -22.78 -15.29
N SER A 335 2.66 -22.37 -16.01
CA SER A 335 2.16 -23.09 -17.18
C SER A 335 3.21 -23.21 -18.28
N ALA A 336 4.00 -22.16 -18.52
CA ALA A 336 5.11 -22.19 -19.47
C ALA A 336 6.23 -23.12 -19.00
N PHE A 337 6.55 -23.11 -17.70
CA PHE A 337 7.54 -24.02 -17.10
C PHE A 337 7.12 -25.49 -17.27
N VAL A 338 5.88 -25.84 -16.93
CA VAL A 338 5.31 -27.19 -17.07
C VAL A 338 5.49 -27.70 -18.50
N ARG A 339 5.08 -26.91 -19.50
CA ARG A 339 5.23 -27.28 -20.92
C ARG A 339 6.69 -27.39 -21.38
N LYS A 340 7.55 -26.50 -20.88
CA LYS A 340 8.95 -26.42 -21.33
C LYS A 340 9.82 -27.56 -20.78
N HIS A 341 9.56 -27.95 -19.54
CA HIS A 341 10.37 -28.93 -18.81
C HIS A 341 9.72 -30.31 -18.71
N ASP A 342 8.52 -30.46 -19.29
CA ASP A 342 7.71 -31.69 -19.22
C ASP A 342 7.49 -32.13 -17.77
N ALA A 343 7.09 -31.16 -16.93
CA ALA A 343 6.73 -31.45 -15.55
C ALA A 343 5.34 -32.08 -15.52
N THR A 344 5.19 -33.20 -14.82
CA THR A 344 3.90 -33.87 -14.62
C THR A 344 2.92 -32.91 -13.98
N ASN A 345 3.36 -32.18 -12.95
CA ASN A 345 2.51 -31.25 -12.23
C ASN A 345 3.32 -30.20 -11.45
N VAL A 346 2.77 -28.99 -11.36
CA VAL A 346 3.18 -27.98 -10.37
C VAL A 346 1.98 -27.60 -9.51
N SER A 347 2.11 -27.74 -8.19
CA SER A 347 1.06 -27.38 -7.23
C SER A 347 1.55 -26.41 -6.16
N LEU A 348 0.67 -25.50 -5.76
CA LEU A 348 0.80 -24.75 -4.53
C LEU A 348 -0.04 -25.45 -3.45
N VAL A 349 0.60 -25.98 -2.42
CA VAL A 349 -0.02 -26.71 -1.33
C VAL A 349 -0.21 -25.77 -0.15
N PHE A 350 -1.40 -25.77 0.44
CA PHE A 350 -1.66 -25.08 1.70
C PHE A 350 -1.62 -26.05 2.87
N ASP A 351 -0.93 -25.68 3.94
CA ASP A 351 -0.84 -26.46 5.17
C ASP A 351 -1.80 -25.88 6.21
N ASN A 352 -2.93 -26.55 6.42
CA ASN A 352 -3.95 -26.09 7.36
C ASN A 352 -3.83 -26.66 8.78
N ARG A 353 -2.73 -27.35 9.09
CA ARG A 353 -2.55 -27.94 10.42
C ARG A 353 -2.60 -26.86 11.50
N GLY A 354 -3.43 -27.09 12.52
CA GLY A 354 -3.62 -26.14 13.63
C GLY A 354 -4.59 -25.00 13.35
N MET A 355 -5.25 -24.97 12.18
CA MET A 355 -6.24 -23.94 11.84
C MET A 355 -7.66 -24.48 11.93
N GLU A 356 -8.29 -24.28 13.09
CA GLU A 356 -9.66 -24.73 13.35
C GLU A 356 -10.71 -23.93 12.56
N SER A 357 -10.39 -22.71 12.14
CA SER A 357 -11.27 -21.81 11.38
C SER A 357 -11.26 -22.06 9.87
N PHE A 358 -10.50 -23.03 9.37
CA PHE A 358 -10.36 -23.25 7.93
C PHE A 358 -11.64 -23.83 7.29
N GLN A 359 -12.20 -23.13 6.30
CA GLN A 359 -13.51 -23.48 5.70
C GLN A 359 -13.44 -24.07 4.28
N GLY A 360 -12.25 -24.13 3.65
CA GLY A 360 -12.09 -24.60 2.27
C GLY A 360 -11.86 -23.47 1.25
N HIS A 361 -11.94 -23.81 -0.03
CA HIS A 361 -11.73 -22.87 -1.16
C HIS A 361 -12.85 -21.82 -1.30
N GLY A 362 -12.48 -20.55 -1.47
CA GLY A 362 -13.42 -19.49 -1.86
C GLY A 362 -14.27 -18.95 -0.70
N TYR A 363 -15.45 -18.40 -1.04
CA TYR A 363 -16.37 -17.82 -0.06
C TYR A 363 -17.21 -18.89 0.63
N HIS A 364 -17.32 -18.76 1.96
CA HIS A 364 -18.17 -19.58 2.81
C HIS A 364 -19.01 -18.67 3.70
N HIS A 365 -20.28 -19.05 3.89
CA HIS A 365 -21.17 -18.30 4.75
C HIS A 365 -20.76 -18.47 6.23
N PRO A 366 -20.66 -17.39 7.04
CA PRO A 366 -20.13 -17.45 8.40
C PRO A 366 -20.81 -18.44 9.35
N HIS A 367 -22.08 -18.75 9.10
CA HIS A 367 -22.89 -19.66 9.93
C HIS A 367 -22.93 -21.10 9.40
N SER A 368 -22.21 -21.41 8.34
CA SER A 368 -22.17 -22.77 7.81
C SER A 368 -21.20 -23.62 8.62
N TYR A 369 -21.72 -24.62 9.34
CA TYR A 369 -20.87 -25.61 10.00
C TYR A 369 -20.17 -26.50 8.96
N ARG A 370 -18.87 -26.68 9.12
CA ARG A 370 -18.07 -27.67 8.39
C ARG A 370 -17.10 -28.34 9.35
N GLU A 371 -16.94 -29.64 9.19
CA GLU A 371 -15.89 -30.37 9.90
C GLU A 371 -14.52 -29.93 9.38
N ALA A 372 -13.59 -29.65 10.29
CA ALA A 372 -12.22 -29.29 9.93
C ALA A 372 -11.57 -30.46 9.15
N PRO A 373 -10.82 -30.18 8.07
CA PRO A 373 -10.20 -31.24 7.29
C PRO A 373 -9.23 -32.08 8.12
N LYS A 374 -9.21 -33.39 7.86
CA LYS A 374 -8.35 -34.35 8.55
C LYS A 374 -7.51 -35.13 7.54
N GLY A 375 -6.32 -35.55 7.96
CA GLY A 375 -5.42 -36.36 7.15
C GLY A 375 -5.03 -35.68 5.83
N VAL A 376 -5.32 -36.34 4.71
CA VAL A 376 -4.92 -35.89 3.36
C VAL A 376 -5.57 -34.55 2.98
N ASP A 377 -6.76 -34.27 3.50
CA ASP A 377 -7.48 -33.03 3.21
C ASP A 377 -6.95 -31.82 4.01
N GLN A 378 -5.96 -32.05 4.89
CA GLN A 378 -5.22 -30.96 5.54
C GLN A 378 -4.25 -30.24 4.61
N PHE A 379 -3.97 -30.86 3.46
CA PHE A 379 -3.04 -30.35 2.46
C PHE A 379 -3.78 -30.19 1.12
N PRO A 380 -4.68 -29.22 0.94
CA PRO A 380 -5.30 -28.99 -0.36
C PRO A 380 -4.28 -28.39 -1.36
N ALA A 381 -4.48 -28.69 -2.65
CA ALA A 381 -3.81 -27.97 -3.72
C ALA A 381 -4.58 -26.69 -4.00
N VAL A 382 -4.02 -25.56 -3.60
CA VAL A 382 -4.57 -24.21 -3.85
C VAL A 382 -4.55 -23.88 -5.34
N VAL A 383 -3.48 -24.31 -6.01
CA VAL A 383 -3.31 -24.23 -7.46
C VAL A 383 -2.70 -25.55 -7.91
N SER A 384 -3.14 -26.05 -9.05
CA SER A 384 -2.58 -27.24 -9.69
C SER A 384 -2.54 -27.07 -11.20
N VAL A 385 -1.37 -27.22 -11.82
CA VAL A 385 -1.14 -27.03 -13.25
C VAL A 385 -0.47 -28.29 -13.80
N PRO A 386 -0.96 -28.87 -14.93
CA PRO A 386 -1.92 -28.30 -15.88
C PRO A 386 -3.40 -28.55 -15.60
N GLY A 387 -3.75 -29.60 -14.84
CA GLY A 387 -5.10 -30.15 -14.79
C GLY A 387 -6.10 -29.46 -13.86
N GLY A 388 -5.70 -28.42 -13.11
CA GLY A 388 -6.56 -27.78 -12.08
C GLY A 388 -6.78 -28.65 -10.84
N GLU A 389 -6.79 -29.96 -10.99
CA GLU A 389 -6.93 -30.95 -9.91
C GLU A 389 -5.57 -31.38 -9.33
N ARG A 390 -5.56 -31.78 -8.06
CA ARG A 390 -4.36 -32.31 -7.39
C ARG A 390 -4.01 -33.71 -7.93
N PRO A 391 -2.72 -34.03 -8.16
CA PRO A 391 -2.31 -35.37 -8.60
C PRO A 391 -2.41 -36.38 -7.44
N LEU A 392 -3.56 -37.05 -7.32
CA LEU A 392 -3.91 -37.92 -6.18
C LEU A 392 -2.86 -39.01 -5.91
N ASN A 393 -2.31 -39.64 -6.96
CA ASN A 393 -1.32 -40.71 -6.81
C ASN A 393 0.02 -40.23 -6.20
N HIS A 394 0.34 -38.94 -6.34
CA HIS A 394 1.57 -38.35 -5.82
C HIS A 394 1.39 -37.70 -4.45
N TRP A 395 0.15 -37.41 -4.06
CA TRP A 395 -0.15 -36.62 -2.87
C TRP A 395 0.36 -37.24 -1.55
N PRO A 396 0.31 -38.57 -1.33
CA PRO A 396 0.91 -39.19 -0.15
C PRO A 396 2.41 -38.89 -0.02
N ASN A 397 3.15 -38.96 -1.14
CA ASN A 397 4.58 -38.62 -1.17
C ASN A 397 4.80 -37.13 -0.90
N VAL A 398 3.93 -36.27 -1.43
CA VAL A 398 4.01 -34.83 -1.15
C VAL A 398 3.89 -34.53 0.34
N ILE A 399 2.88 -35.10 1.00
CA ILE A 399 2.63 -34.92 2.44
C ILE A 399 3.78 -35.51 3.28
N MET A 400 4.27 -36.69 2.91
CA MET A 400 5.40 -37.34 3.56
C MET A 400 6.64 -36.44 3.50
N ILE A 401 7.04 -35.96 2.32
CA ILE A 401 8.22 -35.09 2.16
C ILE A 401 8.04 -33.78 2.95
N MET A 402 6.85 -33.16 2.91
CA MET A 402 6.57 -31.94 3.68
C MET A 402 6.71 -32.14 5.19
N SER A 403 6.44 -33.34 5.68
CA SER A 403 6.56 -33.71 7.10
C SER A 403 8.02 -34.04 7.46
N ASP A 404 8.67 -34.92 6.69
CA ASP A 404 10.04 -35.38 6.94
C ASP A 404 11.08 -34.28 6.77
N ARG A 405 10.83 -33.35 5.83
CA ARG A 405 11.73 -32.23 5.49
C ARG A 405 11.22 -30.90 6.04
N ALA A 406 10.33 -30.92 7.02
CA ALA A 406 9.73 -29.71 7.60
C ALA A 406 10.79 -28.70 8.08
N ASN A 407 11.86 -29.17 8.73
CA ASN A 407 12.95 -28.32 9.23
C ASN A 407 13.67 -27.57 8.10
N GLU A 408 13.89 -28.22 6.95
CA GLU A 408 14.51 -27.60 5.79
C GLU A 408 13.54 -26.62 5.12
N LEU A 409 12.29 -27.02 4.91
CA LEU A 409 11.27 -26.17 4.29
C LEU A 409 10.96 -24.92 5.14
N ASN A 410 10.97 -25.04 6.47
CA ASN A 410 10.76 -23.92 7.40
C ASN A 410 11.88 -22.87 7.37
N THR A 411 13.01 -23.14 6.70
CA THR A 411 14.02 -22.10 6.45
C THR A 411 13.58 -21.09 5.38
N LEU A 412 12.53 -21.38 4.61
CA LEU A 412 11.90 -20.54 3.57
C LEU A 412 12.78 -20.18 2.36
N ASP A 413 14.06 -20.55 2.34
CA ASP A 413 15.02 -20.21 1.29
C ASP A 413 15.65 -21.41 0.59
N LYS A 414 15.34 -22.64 1.03
CA LYS A 414 15.84 -23.86 0.43
C LYS A 414 14.85 -24.46 -0.57
N VAL A 415 15.42 -25.15 -1.56
CA VAL A 415 14.71 -26.10 -2.42
C VAL A 415 15.09 -27.49 -1.94
N THR A 416 14.10 -28.26 -1.52
CA THR A 416 14.25 -29.67 -1.13
C THR A 416 14.01 -30.55 -2.34
N TYR A 417 14.81 -31.60 -2.48
CA TYR A 417 14.73 -32.59 -3.56
C TYR A 417 14.43 -33.97 -2.98
N PHE A 418 13.61 -34.75 -3.69
CA PHE A 418 13.36 -36.15 -3.38
C PHE A 418 13.09 -36.94 -4.65
N TYR A 419 13.68 -38.12 -4.76
CA TYR A 419 13.37 -39.08 -5.82
C TYR A 419 12.85 -40.37 -5.19
N ASP A 420 11.68 -40.81 -5.63
CA ASP A 420 11.08 -42.07 -5.22
C ASP A 420 11.27 -43.11 -6.33
N ASP A 421 12.07 -44.13 -6.03
CA ASP A 421 12.34 -45.22 -6.97
C ASP A 421 11.14 -46.17 -7.16
N LYS A 422 10.21 -46.24 -6.20
CA LYS A 422 9.04 -47.12 -6.30
C LYS A 422 8.02 -46.60 -7.30
N VAL A 423 7.78 -45.28 -7.30
CA VAL A 423 6.88 -44.62 -8.26
C VAL A 423 7.64 -43.94 -9.40
N GLN A 424 8.96 -44.13 -9.47
CA GLN A 424 9.84 -43.56 -10.50
C GLN A 424 9.58 -42.06 -10.71
N SER A 425 9.51 -41.27 -9.64
CA SER A 425 9.13 -39.86 -9.72
C SER A 425 10.06 -38.97 -8.91
N THR A 426 10.30 -37.75 -9.41
CA THR A 426 11.08 -36.73 -8.73
C THR A 426 10.22 -35.58 -8.24
N TYR A 427 10.53 -35.06 -7.06
CA TYR A 427 9.84 -33.98 -6.38
C TYR A 427 10.83 -32.88 -6.02
N PHE A 428 10.51 -31.64 -6.36
CA PHE A 428 11.19 -30.46 -5.85
C PHE A 428 10.21 -29.61 -5.06
N MET A 429 10.62 -29.13 -3.89
CA MET A 429 9.75 -28.36 -3.00
C MET A 429 10.45 -27.12 -2.48
N THR A 430 9.71 -26.01 -2.38
CA THR A 430 10.17 -24.82 -1.66
C THR A 430 9.00 -24.13 -0.98
N ARG A 431 9.29 -23.36 0.06
CA ARG A 431 8.27 -22.71 0.89
C ARG A 431 8.36 -21.19 0.73
N PRO A 432 7.50 -20.55 -0.11
CA PRO A 432 7.42 -19.09 -0.18
C PRO A 432 6.98 -18.46 1.14
N GLU A 433 6.10 -19.12 1.89
CA GLU A 433 5.48 -18.61 3.12
C GLU A 433 5.19 -19.75 4.10
N PRO A 434 5.04 -19.47 5.41
CA PRO A 434 4.87 -20.52 6.43
C PRO A 434 3.81 -21.58 6.10
N HIS A 435 2.65 -21.16 5.56
CA HIS A 435 1.53 -22.05 5.25
C HIS A 435 1.48 -22.57 3.80
N PHE A 436 2.42 -22.17 2.93
CA PHE A 436 2.35 -22.49 1.51
C PHE A 436 3.62 -23.17 1.02
N THR A 437 3.50 -24.37 0.45
CA THR A 437 4.61 -25.10 -0.18
C THR A 437 4.37 -25.19 -1.69
N LEU A 438 5.31 -24.71 -2.50
CA LEU A 438 5.32 -24.92 -3.94
C LEU A 438 6.02 -26.25 -4.26
N VAL A 439 5.37 -27.10 -5.05
CA VAL A 439 5.84 -28.45 -5.40
C VAL A 439 5.89 -28.61 -6.91
N VAL A 440 6.98 -29.15 -7.42
CA VAL A 440 7.15 -29.57 -8.83
C VAL A 440 7.36 -31.08 -8.86
N ILE A 441 6.60 -31.76 -9.71
CA ILE A 441 6.60 -33.22 -9.86
C ILE A 441 7.01 -33.57 -11.28
N PHE A 442 7.91 -34.53 -11.41
CA PHE A 442 8.31 -35.11 -12.69
C PHE A 442 8.18 -36.63 -12.64
N ASP A 443 7.74 -37.20 -13.76
CA ASP A 443 7.87 -38.62 -14.02
C ASP A 443 9.30 -38.89 -14.47
N GLY A 444 9.94 -39.87 -13.83
CA GLY A 444 11.34 -40.20 -13.97
C GLY A 444 12.28 -39.44 -13.02
N LYS A 445 13.55 -39.82 -13.09
CA LYS A 445 14.63 -39.24 -12.27
C LYS A 445 15.13 -37.92 -12.89
N LYS A 446 15.16 -36.85 -12.11
CA LYS A 446 15.85 -35.59 -12.46
C LYS A 446 17.09 -35.38 -11.59
N ALA A 447 18.01 -34.53 -12.01
CA ALA A 447 19.18 -34.19 -11.22
C ALA A 447 18.80 -33.26 -10.06
N GLU A 448 19.24 -33.56 -8.84
CA GLU A 448 19.02 -32.71 -7.65
C GLU A 448 19.49 -31.26 -7.85
N LYS A 449 20.62 -31.09 -8.56
CA LYS A 449 21.25 -29.79 -8.82
C LYS A 449 20.87 -29.21 -10.19
N ASP A 450 19.71 -29.56 -10.74
CA ASP A 450 19.23 -28.96 -11.97
C ASP A 450 18.99 -27.45 -11.76
N SER A 451 19.87 -26.64 -12.35
CA SER A 451 19.90 -25.19 -12.14
C SER A 451 18.67 -24.49 -12.70
N HIS A 452 18.01 -25.04 -13.73
CA HIS A 452 16.82 -24.46 -14.31
C HIS A 452 15.60 -24.67 -13.40
N ILE A 453 15.45 -25.88 -12.83
CA ILE A 453 14.36 -26.20 -11.90
C ILE A 453 14.53 -25.43 -10.59
N VAL A 454 15.74 -25.48 -10.01
CA VAL A 454 16.06 -24.79 -8.75
C VAL A 454 15.95 -23.26 -8.91
N GLY A 455 16.47 -22.70 -10.01
CA GLY A 455 16.37 -21.28 -10.31
C GLY A 455 14.92 -20.81 -10.46
N PHE A 456 14.08 -21.58 -11.15
CA PHE A 456 12.64 -21.30 -11.27
C PHE A 456 11.93 -21.28 -9.91
N LEU A 457 12.20 -22.28 -9.05
CA LEU A 457 11.60 -22.35 -7.72
C LEU A 457 12.02 -21.16 -6.84
N HIS A 458 13.29 -20.76 -6.89
CA HIS A 458 13.76 -19.57 -6.18
C HIS A 458 13.13 -18.28 -6.71
N GLU A 459 12.95 -18.13 -8.02
CA GLU A 459 12.29 -16.96 -8.62
C GLU A 459 10.85 -16.83 -8.12
N ILE A 460 10.04 -17.88 -8.30
CA ILE A 460 8.63 -17.87 -7.91
C ILE A 460 8.52 -17.69 -6.39
N SER A 461 9.25 -18.48 -5.61
CA SER A 461 9.23 -18.41 -4.14
C SER A 461 9.62 -17.02 -3.63
N GLY A 462 10.72 -16.45 -4.15
CA GLY A 462 11.22 -15.14 -3.74
C GLY A 462 10.26 -13.99 -4.08
N SER A 463 9.56 -14.08 -5.20
CA SER A 463 8.57 -13.07 -5.62
C SER A 463 7.25 -13.13 -4.84
N LEU A 464 6.87 -14.30 -4.31
CA LEU A 464 5.66 -14.48 -3.49
C LEU A 464 5.81 -14.03 -2.03
N ARG A 465 7.04 -13.79 -1.55
CA ARG A 465 7.30 -13.38 -0.16
C ARG A 465 6.75 -11.99 0.15
N ASN A 466 6.09 -11.86 1.30
CA ASN A 466 5.52 -10.60 1.81
C ASN A 466 6.57 -9.51 2.10
N SER A 467 7.83 -9.89 2.34
CA SER A 467 8.93 -8.93 2.52
C SER A 467 9.38 -8.29 1.21
N LYS A 468 9.14 -8.94 0.06
CA LYS A 468 9.69 -8.51 -1.23
C LYS A 468 9.25 -7.10 -1.62
N PRO A 469 7.96 -6.72 -1.53
CA PRO A 469 7.54 -5.34 -1.84
C PRO A 469 8.24 -4.28 -0.96
N PHE A 470 8.55 -4.60 0.29
CA PHE A 470 9.13 -3.64 1.25
C PHE A 470 10.59 -3.31 0.93
N SER A 471 11.30 -4.21 0.25
CA SER A 471 12.67 -3.94 -0.25
C SER A 471 12.71 -2.78 -1.26
N THR A 472 11.59 -2.51 -1.92
CA THR A 472 11.45 -1.48 -2.97
C THR A 472 10.86 -0.16 -2.49
N LEU A 473 10.62 -0.03 -1.17
CA LEU A 473 10.10 1.17 -0.53
C LEU A 473 11.08 2.35 -0.60
N LYS A 474 12.38 2.06 -0.62
CA LYS A 474 13.42 3.05 -0.84
C LYS A 474 13.55 3.40 -2.33
N PRO A 475 13.58 4.70 -2.70
CA PRO A 475 13.80 5.10 -4.08
C PRO A 475 15.13 4.58 -4.63
N GLY A 476 15.11 4.07 -5.86
CA GLY A 476 16.30 3.54 -6.53
C GLY A 476 16.72 2.12 -6.09
N SER A 477 16.04 1.51 -5.13
CA SER A 477 16.20 0.08 -4.86
C SER A 477 15.78 -0.75 -6.07
N LYS A 478 16.65 -1.65 -6.50
CA LYS A 478 16.30 -2.66 -7.52
C LYS A 478 15.38 -3.69 -6.87
N GLY A 479 14.13 -3.72 -7.33
CA GLY A 479 13.14 -4.73 -6.98
C GLY A 479 13.41 -6.06 -7.63
#